data_AF-A0AAX2UPG9-F1
#
_entry.id   AF-A0AAX2UPG9-F1
#
_cell.length_a   1.000
_cell.length_b   1.000
_cell.length_c   1.000
_cell.angle_alpha   90.00
_cell.angle_beta   90.00
_cell.angle_gamma   90.00
#
_symmetry.space_group_name_H-M   'P 1'
#
loop_
_entity.id
_entity.type
_entity.pdbx_description
1 polymer ?
#
loop_
_entity_poly.entity_id
_entity_poly.type
_entity_poly.pdbx_seq_one_letter_code
_entity_poly.pdbx_strand_id
1 'polypeptide(L)'
;MLDAPFTATAAAVVALAFLDRFIWKRGKVTITELRKADREGNYLRYLLKYEANSEPEWSELRYSFRDRRCPTTVIAGKTRTLDGCKAGENAEYLLIRDDLLTPGEWDLTVQITTVSRRNPFYSLFPFSSRATIEETIADG
;
A
#
# COMPACT_ATOMS: atom_id res chain seq x y z
N MET A 1 15.18 16.14 -39.42
CA MET A 1 14.02 17.04 -39.33
C MET A 1 12.83 16.15 -39.02
N LEU A 2 12.45 16.04 -37.74
CA LEU A 2 11.30 15.23 -37.35
C LEU A 2 10.04 16.00 -37.75
N ASP A 3 9.23 15.44 -38.63
CA ASP A 3 8.05 16.08 -39.19
C ASP A 3 7.06 16.46 -38.05
N ALA A 4 6.70 17.76 -38.01
CA ALA A 4 5.76 18.35 -37.06
C ALA A 4 4.45 17.56 -36.79
N PRO A 5 3.85 16.82 -37.74
CA PRO A 5 2.71 15.95 -37.42
C PRO A 5 3.05 14.83 -36.43
N PHE A 6 4.25 14.23 -36.51
CA PHE A 6 4.61 13.09 -35.67
C PHE A 6 4.78 13.48 -34.20
N THR A 7 5.38 14.64 -33.92
CA THR A 7 5.54 15.17 -32.56
C THR A 7 4.22 15.62 -31.95
N ALA A 8 3.31 16.20 -32.75
CA ALA A 8 1.98 16.57 -32.29
C ALA A 8 1.12 15.34 -31.95
N THR A 9 1.16 14.28 -32.76
CA THR A 9 0.45 13.02 -32.47
C THR A 9 1.04 12.32 -31.25
N ALA A 10 2.37 12.27 -31.12
CA ALA A 10 3.02 11.69 -29.95
C ALA A 10 2.64 12.44 -28.65
N ALA A 11 2.66 13.78 -28.67
CA ALA A 11 2.25 14.59 -27.53
C ALA A 11 0.76 14.40 -27.18
N ALA A 12 -0.12 14.29 -28.18
CA ALA A 12 -1.55 14.04 -27.97
C ALA A 12 -1.83 12.66 -27.36
N VAL A 13 -1.14 11.60 -27.83
CA VAL A 13 -1.25 10.24 -27.26
C VAL A 13 -0.77 10.23 -25.81
N VAL A 14 0.34 10.92 -25.52
CA VAL A 14 0.86 11.08 -24.15
C VAL A 14 -0.15 11.83 -23.28
N ALA A 15 -0.71 12.94 -23.76
CA ALA A 15 -1.72 13.72 -23.03
C ALA A 15 -3.01 12.94 -22.76
N LEU A 16 -3.51 12.17 -23.74
CA LEU A 16 -4.66 11.28 -23.56
C LEU A 16 -4.37 10.17 -22.55
N ALA A 17 -3.16 9.59 -22.57
CA ALA A 17 -2.76 8.60 -21.57
C ALA A 17 -2.66 9.21 -20.15
N PHE A 18 -2.25 10.47 -20.03
CA PHE A 18 -2.28 11.20 -18.75
C PHE A 18 -3.71 11.53 -18.31
N LEU A 19 -4.59 11.96 -19.22
CA LEU A 19 -5.98 12.26 -18.92
C LEU A 19 -6.77 11.00 -18.51
N ASP A 20 -6.55 9.86 -19.18
CA ASP A 20 -7.10 8.56 -18.79
C ASP A 20 -6.71 8.20 -17.34
N ARG A 21 -5.47 8.52 -16.94
CA ARG A 21 -4.99 8.34 -15.56
C ARG A 21 -5.69 9.24 -14.54
N PHE A 22 -5.99 10.50 -14.88
CA PHE A 22 -6.67 11.43 -13.98
C PHE A 22 -8.16 11.18 -13.85
N ILE A 23 -8.81 10.81 -14.96
CA ILE A 23 -10.26 10.68 -15.03
C ILE A 23 -10.73 9.38 -14.38
N TRP A 24 -9.95 8.28 -14.47
CA TRP A 24 -10.48 6.98 -14.08
C TRP A 24 -9.99 6.39 -12.76
N LYS A 25 -8.85 6.81 -12.18
CA LYS A 25 -8.33 6.32 -10.87
C LYS A 25 -8.57 4.80 -10.61
N ARG A 26 -8.60 3.99 -11.68
CA ARG A 26 -8.98 2.57 -11.63
C ARG A 26 -7.87 1.81 -10.92
N GLY A 27 -8.27 0.94 -10.01
CA GLY A 27 -7.36 0.11 -9.20
C GLY A 27 -6.60 0.88 -8.12
N LYS A 28 -6.97 2.15 -7.85
CA LYS A 28 -6.43 2.86 -6.69
C LYS A 28 -7.02 2.25 -5.43
N VAL A 29 -6.14 1.81 -4.54
CA VAL A 29 -6.48 1.37 -3.19
C VAL A 29 -5.94 2.40 -2.19
N THR A 30 -6.80 2.86 -1.29
CA THR A 30 -6.46 3.87 -0.27
C THR A 30 -6.71 3.28 1.11
N ILE A 31 -5.70 3.29 1.97
CA ILE A 31 -5.85 2.92 3.38
C ILE A 31 -6.72 3.98 4.05
N THR A 32 -7.82 3.54 4.66
CA THR A 32 -8.79 4.41 5.34
C THR A 32 -8.63 4.35 6.86
N GLU A 33 -8.28 3.18 7.40
CA GLU A 33 -8.05 3.00 8.83
C GLU A 33 -6.92 1.99 9.04
N LEU A 34 -6.00 2.32 9.95
CA LEU A 34 -5.04 1.39 10.51
C LEU A 34 -5.08 1.58 12.03
N ARG A 35 -5.35 0.50 12.76
CA ARG A 35 -5.36 0.55 14.23
C ARG A 35 -4.98 -0.79 14.85
N LYS A 36 -4.45 -0.75 16.06
CA LYS A 36 -4.34 -1.92 16.92
C LYS A 36 -5.74 -2.43 17.28
N ALA A 37 -5.95 -3.74 17.18
CA ALA A 37 -7.20 -4.38 17.57
C ALA A 37 -6.99 -5.10 18.91
N ASP A 38 -6.67 -6.39 18.86
CA ASP A 38 -6.54 -7.29 20.00
C ASP A 38 -5.26 -8.13 19.89
N ARG A 39 -5.02 -8.98 20.90
CA ARG A 39 -3.99 -10.01 20.88
C ARG A 39 -4.68 -11.35 20.71
N GLU A 40 -4.19 -12.16 19.79
CA GLU A 40 -4.70 -13.51 19.56
C GLU A 40 -3.53 -14.50 19.66
N GLY A 41 -3.43 -15.17 20.81
CA GLY A 41 -2.27 -16.00 21.15
C GLY A 41 -0.98 -15.17 21.10
N ASN A 42 -0.02 -15.62 20.29
CA ASN A 42 1.29 -14.97 20.10
C ASN A 42 1.28 -13.95 18.95
N TYR A 43 0.09 -13.46 18.56
CA TYR A 43 -0.05 -12.49 17.48
C TYR A 43 -0.67 -11.18 17.99
N LEU A 44 -0.03 -10.07 17.64
CA LEU A 44 -0.62 -8.73 17.67
C LEU A 44 -1.47 -8.55 16.42
N ARG A 45 -2.74 -8.16 16.61
CA ARG A 45 -3.67 -7.94 15.51
C ARG A 45 -3.82 -6.46 15.24
N TYR A 46 -3.63 -6.09 13.97
CA TYR A 46 -3.90 -4.74 13.48
C TYR A 46 -5.03 -4.80 12.46
N LEU A 47 -6.08 -4.03 12.71
CA LEU A 47 -7.15 -3.85 11.75
C LEU A 47 -6.67 -2.89 10.65
N LEU A 48 -6.71 -3.37 9.42
CA LEU A 48 -6.44 -2.59 8.23
C LEU A 48 -7.74 -2.47 7.43
N LYS A 49 -8.26 -1.26 7.30
CA LYS A 49 -9.35 -0.95 6.36
C LYS A 49 -8.81 -0.15 5.19
N TYR A 50 -9.33 -0.46 4.00
CA TYR A 50 -8.96 0.23 2.79
C TYR A 50 -10.13 0.25 1.81
N GLU A 51 -10.18 1.31 1.01
CA GLU A 51 -11.16 1.50 -0.04
C GLU A 51 -10.50 1.34 -1.41
N ALA A 52 -11.10 0.50 -2.25
CA ALA A 52 -10.68 0.28 -3.62
C ALA A 52 -11.69 0.90 -4.59
N ASN A 53 -11.24 1.86 -5.41
CA ASN A 53 -12.11 2.50 -6.39
C ASN A 53 -12.60 1.54 -7.49
N SER A 54 -11.83 0.48 -7.75
CA SER A 54 -12.21 -0.66 -8.58
C SER A 54 -11.37 -1.86 -8.17
N GLU A 55 -11.71 -3.05 -8.67
CA GLU A 55 -10.89 -4.24 -8.47
C GLU A 55 -9.47 -4.01 -9.04
N PRO A 56 -8.42 -4.10 -8.20
CA PRO A 56 -7.05 -3.92 -8.66
C PRO A 56 -6.58 -5.17 -9.41
N GLU A 57 -5.91 -4.97 -10.55
CA GLU A 57 -5.33 -6.08 -11.32
C GLU A 57 -4.14 -6.72 -10.58
N TRP A 58 -3.36 -5.90 -9.88
CA TRP A 58 -2.30 -6.34 -8.98
C TRP A 58 -2.14 -5.34 -7.84
N SER A 59 -2.03 -5.85 -6.63
CA SER A 59 -1.88 -5.08 -5.41
C SER A 59 -0.96 -5.83 -4.45
N GLU A 60 -0.01 -5.10 -3.86
CA GLU A 60 0.93 -5.61 -2.87
C GLU A 60 0.74 -4.89 -1.55
N LEU A 61 0.72 -5.65 -0.48
CA LEU A 61 0.74 -5.18 0.89
C LEU A 61 2.11 -5.41 1.50
N ARG A 62 2.66 -4.37 2.12
CA ARG A 62 3.89 -4.42 2.91
C ARG A 62 3.65 -3.78 4.25
N TYR A 63 4.27 -4.33 5.29
CA TYR A 63 4.32 -3.69 6.60
C TYR A 63 5.74 -3.69 7.13
N SER A 64 6.04 -2.71 7.97
CA SER A 64 7.30 -2.63 8.69
C SER A 64 7.11 -1.98 10.05
N PHE A 65 7.80 -2.49 11.05
CA PHE A 65 7.98 -1.81 12.32
C PHE A 65 9.34 -1.14 12.35
N ARG A 66 9.38 0.11 12.79
CA ARG A 66 10.61 0.84 13.05
C ARG A 66 10.67 1.21 14.52
N ASP A 67 11.76 0.85 15.18
CA ASP A 67 11.98 1.25 16.57
C ASP A 67 12.23 2.77 16.62
N ARG A 68 11.49 3.48 17.47
CA ARG A 68 11.64 4.94 17.63
C ARG A 68 12.91 5.33 18.36
N ARG A 69 13.39 4.48 19.28
CA ARG A 69 14.63 4.70 20.03
C ARG A 69 15.86 4.38 19.20
N CYS A 70 15.76 3.39 18.32
CA CYS A 70 16.83 2.99 17.39
C CYS A 70 16.30 2.88 15.94
N PRO A 71 16.22 4.00 15.18
CA PRO A 71 15.59 4.02 13.85
C PRO A 71 16.24 3.11 12.78
N THR A 72 17.44 2.59 13.04
CA THR A 72 18.11 1.60 12.18
C THR A 72 17.53 0.19 12.34
N THR A 73 16.86 -0.08 13.46
CA THR A 73 16.15 -1.34 13.70
C THR A 73 14.80 -1.29 12.98
N VAL A 74 14.70 -2.05 11.89
CA VAL A 74 13.46 -2.19 11.11
C VAL A 74 13.13 -3.66 10.94
N ILE A 75 11.94 -4.05 11.38
CA ILE A 75 11.39 -5.40 11.14
C ILE A 75 10.41 -5.28 10.00
N ALA A 76 10.80 -5.77 8.83
CA ALA A 76 9.96 -5.79 7.64
C ALA A 76 9.22 -7.13 7.51
N GLY A 77 7.90 -7.05 7.34
CA GLY A 77 7.08 -8.21 7.01
C GLY A 77 7.31 -8.70 5.58
N LYS A 78 6.91 -9.94 5.31
CA LYS A 78 6.87 -10.46 3.94
C LYS A 78 5.88 -9.65 3.11
N THR A 79 6.31 -9.22 1.92
CA THR A 79 5.41 -8.63 0.92
C THR A 79 4.46 -9.70 0.43
N ARG A 80 3.15 -9.41 0.43
CA ARG A 80 2.13 -10.32 -0.10
C ARG A 80 1.19 -9.61 -1.07
N THR A 81 0.52 -10.38 -1.91
CA THR A 81 -0.58 -9.90 -2.72
C THR A 81 -1.79 -9.58 -1.84
N LEU A 82 -2.56 -8.58 -2.25
CA LEU A 82 -3.84 -8.21 -1.65
C LEU A 82 -4.95 -9.05 -2.29
N ASP A 83 -4.92 -10.34 -1.99
CA ASP A 83 -5.85 -11.33 -2.54
C ASP A 83 -7.27 -11.05 -2.02
N GLY A 84 -8.26 -11.12 -2.92
CA GLY A 84 -9.67 -10.93 -2.57
C GLY A 84 -10.11 -9.47 -2.37
N CYS A 85 -9.27 -8.48 -2.71
CA CYS A 85 -9.67 -7.08 -2.73
C CYS A 85 -10.78 -6.82 -3.75
N LYS A 86 -11.95 -6.37 -3.29
CA LYS A 86 -13.08 -6.01 -4.14
C LYS A 86 -13.22 -4.50 -4.26
N ALA A 87 -13.93 -4.03 -5.29
CA ALA A 87 -14.33 -2.64 -5.35
C ALA A 87 -15.18 -2.25 -4.11
N GLY A 88 -14.95 -1.06 -3.58
CA GLY A 88 -15.56 -0.55 -2.35
C GLY A 88 -14.70 -0.75 -1.10
N GLU A 89 -15.35 -0.82 0.06
CA GLU A 89 -14.69 -0.98 1.36
C GLU A 89 -14.25 -2.43 1.59
N ASN A 90 -13.02 -2.58 2.09
CA ASN A 90 -12.44 -3.85 2.48
C ASN A 90 -11.80 -3.71 3.87
N ALA A 91 -11.74 -4.83 4.59
CA ALA A 91 -11.11 -4.90 5.89
C ALA A 91 -10.39 -6.24 6.07
N GLU A 92 -9.20 -6.23 6.64
CA GLU A 92 -8.48 -7.43 7.03
C GLU A 92 -7.68 -7.22 8.31
N TYR A 93 -7.33 -8.33 8.97
CA TYR A 93 -6.44 -8.31 10.12
C TYR A 93 -5.01 -8.64 9.69
N LEU A 94 -4.07 -7.78 10.07
CA LEU A 94 -2.65 -8.09 10.01
C LEU A 94 -2.27 -8.79 11.30
N LEU A 95 -1.87 -10.07 11.17
CA LEU A 95 -1.35 -10.87 12.26
C LEU A 95 0.17 -10.77 12.26
N ILE A 96 0.72 -10.22 13.33
CA ILE A 96 2.15 -9.97 13.47
C ILE A 96 2.59 -10.68 14.73
N ARG A 97 3.59 -11.55 14.62
CA ARG A 97 4.09 -12.27 15.79
C ARG A 97 4.68 -11.28 16.79
N ASP A 98 4.29 -11.42 18.04
CA ASP A 98 4.72 -10.54 19.13
C ASP A 98 6.21 -10.72 19.45
N ASP A 99 6.74 -11.93 19.33
CA ASP A 99 8.14 -12.28 19.61
C ASP A 99 9.16 -11.65 18.65
N LEU A 100 8.70 -11.03 17.57
CA LEU A 100 9.57 -10.24 16.69
C LEU A 100 9.89 -8.88 17.29
N LEU A 101 9.01 -8.33 18.14
CA LEU A 101 9.13 -6.97 18.66
C LEU A 101 9.70 -7.01 20.08
N THR A 102 10.75 -6.21 20.31
CA THR A 102 11.22 -5.97 21.68
C THR A 102 10.31 -4.95 22.37
N PRO A 103 10.18 -5.00 23.70
CA PRO A 103 9.48 -3.98 24.47
C PRO A 103 10.01 -2.58 24.18
N GLY A 104 9.11 -1.61 24.01
CA GLY A 104 9.46 -0.25 23.60
C GLY A 104 8.44 0.40 22.67
N GLU A 105 8.85 1.51 22.07
CA GLU A 105 8.02 2.32 21.18
C GLU A 105 8.39 2.06 19.72
N TRP A 106 7.40 1.74 18.91
CA TRP A 106 7.55 1.34 17.53
C TRP A 106 6.58 2.10 16.63
N ASP A 107 7.01 2.36 15.39
CA ASP A 107 6.13 2.86 14.35
C ASP A 107 5.76 1.73 13.40
N LEU A 108 4.49 1.31 13.40
CA LEU A 108 3.96 0.38 12.41
C LEU A 108 3.58 1.17 11.17
N THR A 109 4.30 0.95 10.07
CA THR A 109 3.96 1.47 8.75
C THR A 109 3.40 0.36 7.88
N VAL A 110 2.23 0.59 7.31
CA VAL A 110 1.61 -0.28 6.29
C VAL A 110 1.55 0.48 4.98
N GLN A 111 1.94 -0.18 3.89
CA GLN A 111 1.89 0.36 2.55
C GLN A 111 1.19 -0.62 1.61
N ILE A 112 0.19 -0.11 0.90
CA ILE A 112 -0.45 -0.79 -0.23
C ILE A 112 0.09 -0.15 -1.51
N THR A 113 0.61 -0.97 -2.42
CA THR A 113 1.07 -0.54 -3.74
C THR A 113 0.26 -1.27 -4.80
N THR A 114 -0.39 -0.53 -5.70
CA THR A 114 -1.14 -1.14 -6.82
C THR A 114 -0.51 -0.81 -8.16
N VAL A 115 -0.54 -1.81 -9.04
CA VAL A 115 0.02 -1.76 -10.38
C VAL A 115 -1.03 -2.31 -11.34
N SER A 116 -1.25 -1.65 -12.47
CA SER A 116 -2.00 -2.25 -13.58
C SER A 116 -1.02 -2.84 -14.58
N ARG A 117 -1.25 -4.10 -14.97
CA ARG A 117 -0.44 -4.82 -15.95
C ARG A 117 -0.94 -4.60 -17.39
N ARG A 118 -2.21 -4.21 -17.58
CA ARG A 118 -2.80 -3.93 -18.90
C ARG A 118 -2.25 -2.68 -19.60
N ASN A 119 -1.71 -1.72 -18.86
CA ASN A 119 -1.16 -0.51 -19.44
C ASN A 119 0.28 -0.29 -18.95
N PRO A 120 1.29 -0.34 -19.86
CA PRO A 120 2.70 -0.29 -19.50
C PRO A 120 3.10 1.02 -18.78
N PHE A 121 2.34 2.11 -18.95
CA PHE A 121 2.58 3.35 -18.22
C PHE A 121 2.23 3.27 -16.73
N TYR A 122 1.37 2.34 -16.30
CA TYR A 122 1.07 2.11 -14.88
C TYR A 122 2.16 1.33 -14.14
N SER A 123 3.03 0.62 -14.88
CA SER A 123 4.26 0.05 -14.33
C SER A 123 5.28 1.13 -13.95
N LEU A 124 5.25 2.30 -14.61
CA LEU A 124 6.17 3.41 -14.35
C LEU A 124 5.71 4.30 -13.18
N PHE A 125 4.41 4.30 -12.87
CA PHE A 125 3.82 5.13 -11.82
C PHE A 125 2.79 4.35 -11.00
N PRO A 126 3.23 3.45 -10.11
CA PRO A 126 2.33 2.71 -9.23
C PRO A 126 1.58 3.64 -8.28
N PHE A 127 0.36 3.27 -7.87
CA PHE A 127 -0.32 3.98 -6.80
C PHE A 127 0.13 3.41 -5.46
N SER A 128 0.61 4.26 -4.56
CA SER A 128 0.96 3.86 -3.19
C SER A 128 0.08 4.59 -2.19
N SER A 129 -0.53 3.84 -1.28
CA SER A 129 -1.15 4.37 -0.07
C SER A 129 -0.38 3.87 1.14
N ARG A 130 -0.10 4.75 2.10
CA ARG A 130 0.67 4.44 3.30
C ARG A 130 -0.06 5.00 4.51
N ALA A 131 -0.10 4.22 5.58
CA ALA A 131 -0.54 4.65 6.90
C ALA A 131 0.51 4.23 7.92
N THR A 132 0.72 5.06 8.93
CA THR A 132 1.64 4.78 10.04
C THR A 132 0.90 5.02 11.35
N ILE A 133 1.06 4.11 12.30
CA ILE A 133 0.59 4.28 13.67
C ILE A 133 1.75 4.09 14.64
N GLU A 134 1.71 4.82 15.74
CA GLU A 134 2.60 4.62 16.87
C GLU A 134 2.08 3.46 17.72
N GLU A 135 2.99 2.63 18.21
CA GLU A 135 2.68 1.46 19.00
C GLU A 135 3.63 1.32 20.18
N THR A 136 3.07 1.03 21.35
CA THR A 136 3.85 0.74 22.55
C THR A 136 3.72 -0.74 22.89
N ILE A 137 4.84 -1.44 22.83
CA ILE A 137 4.95 -2.84 23.22
C ILE A 137 5.40 -2.85 24.69
N ALA A 138 4.52 -3.32 25.57
CA ALA A 138 4.83 -3.45 27.00
C ALA A 138 5.80 -4.61 27.24
N ASP A 139 6.62 -4.50 28.28
CA ASP A 139 7.31 -5.65 28.88
C ASP A 139 6.23 -6.64 29.37
N GLY A 140 6.29 -7.87 28.84
CA GLY A 140 5.36 -8.95 29.18
C GLY A 140 5.58 -9.51 30.58
#